data_AF-A0A379K4V4-F1
#
_entry.id   AF-A0A379K4V4-F1
#
_cell.length_a   1.000
_cell.length_b   1.000
_cell.length_c   1.000
_cell.angle_alpha   90.00
_cell.angle_beta   90.00
_cell.angle_gamma   90.00
#
_symmetry.space_group_name_H-M   'P 1'
#
loop_
_entity.id
_entity.type
_entity.pdbx_description
1 polymer ?
#
loop_
_entity_poly.entity_id
_entity_poly.type
_entity_poly.pdbx_seq_one_letter_code
_entity_poly.pdbx_strand_id
1 'polypeptide(L)'
;MRDNQHVEAGQLLTVLEDADFRLARQRALAALQTHQAERAQAQSKPDQQANLIAASQADVAASQATLDRSKLDLGRAQTLRKPGYISEERVTTLAADNRVARSQVAKPRPICRRSVSRWPAWKPSSNVWTR
;
A
#
# COMPACT_ATOMS: atom_id res chain seq x y z
N MET A 1 -21.26 -14.24 62.80
CA MET A 1 -20.59 -12.95 63.06
C MET A 1 -20.67 -12.67 64.56
N ARG A 2 -19.58 -12.17 65.16
CA ARG A 2 -19.60 -11.59 66.52
C ARG A 2 -19.59 -10.08 66.36
N ASP A 3 -20.47 -9.39 67.06
CA ASP A 3 -20.45 -7.92 67.11
C ASP A 3 -19.21 -7.41 67.87
N ASN A 4 -18.64 -6.29 67.38
CA ASN A 4 -17.51 -5.53 67.95
C ASN A 4 -16.10 -6.17 67.87
N GLN A 5 -15.80 -6.93 66.82
CA GLN A 5 -14.43 -7.41 66.59
C GLN A 5 -13.51 -6.26 66.14
N HIS A 6 -12.38 -6.04 66.83
CA HIS A 6 -11.36 -5.07 66.43
C HIS A 6 -10.70 -5.56 65.12
N VAL A 7 -10.69 -4.72 64.09
CA VAL A 7 -10.14 -5.03 62.77
C VAL A 7 -9.08 -4.02 62.39
N GLU A 8 -7.98 -4.50 61.82
CA GLU A 8 -6.90 -3.65 61.32
C GLU A 8 -7.18 -3.21 59.87
N ALA A 9 -6.62 -2.06 59.47
CA ALA A 9 -6.82 -1.53 58.12
C ALA A 9 -6.30 -2.50 57.05
N GLY A 10 -7.18 -2.95 56.15
CA GLY A 10 -6.86 -3.93 55.10
C GLY A 10 -7.18 -5.38 55.45
N GLN A 11 -7.67 -5.67 56.65
CA GLN A 11 -8.11 -7.00 57.04
C GLN A 11 -9.39 -7.39 56.27
N LEU A 12 -9.36 -8.53 55.58
CA LEU A 12 -10.50 -9.05 54.80
C LEU A 12 -11.63 -9.44 55.76
N LEU A 13 -12.75 -8.73 55.65
CA LEU A 13 -13.90 -8.89 56.56
C LEU A 13 -14.94 -9.87 56.03
N THR A 14 -15.13 -9.91 54.72
CA THR A 14 -16.02 -10.84 54.02
C THR A 14 -15.59 -10.98 52.57
N VAL A 15 -15.87 -12.14 51.98
CA VAL A 15 -15.67 -12.40 50.55
C VAL A 15 -17.04 -12.37 49.89
N LEU A 16 -17.19 -11.50 48.90
CA LEU A 16 -18.42 -11.43 48.10
C LEU A 16 -18.35 -12.48 46.97
N GLU A 17 -19.49 -13.08 46.63
CA GLU A 17 -19.57 -13.98 45.48
C GLU A 17 -19.20 -13.25 44.19
N ASP A 18 -18.20 -13.74 43.48
CA ASP A 18 -17.57 -13.05 42.36
C ASP A 18 -17.95 -13.60 40.98
N ALA A 19 -18.83 -14.62 40.94
CA ALA A 19 -19.14 -15.38 39.73
C ALA A 19 -19.68 -14.48 38.61
N ASP A 20 -20.61 -13.59 38.93
CA ASP A 20 -21.19 -12.64 37.97
C ASP A 20 -20.17 -11.62 37.46
N PHE A 21 -19.27 -11.15 38.32
CA PHE A 21 -18.19 -10.23 37.93
C PHE A 21 -17.16 -10.93 37.03
N ARG A 22 -16.82 -12.19 37.32
CA ARG A 22 -15.96 -13.01 36.46
C ARG A 22 -16.61 -13.24 35.10
N LEU A 23 -17.90 -13.56 35.07
CA LEU A 23 -18.66 -13.74 33.82
C LEU A 23 -18.74 -12.43 33.01
N ALA A 24 -19.01 -11.29 33.66
CA ALA A 24 -19.03 -9.98 33.01
C ALA A 24 -17.66 -9.62 32.42
N ARG A 25 -16.57 -9.89 33.16
CA ARG A 25 -15.20 -9.72 32.66
C ARG A 25 -14.91 -10.61 31.46
N GLN A 26 -15.28 -11.89 31.50
CA GLN A 26 -15.10 -12.81 30.38
C GLN A 26 -15.84 -12.33 29.13
N ARG A 27 -17.09 -11.87 29.28
CA ARG A 27 -17.87 -11.30 28.17
C ARG A 27 -17.21 -10.05 27.60
N ALA A 28 -16.70 -9.15 28.44
CA ALA A 28 -16.00 -7.95 28.01
C ALA A 28 -14.70 -8.28 27.25
N LEU A 29 -13.94 -9.28 27.73
CA LEU A 29 -12.71 -9.74 27.05
C LEU A 29 -13.02 -10.40 25.71
N ALA A 30 -14.09 -11.21 25.63
CA ALA A 30 -14.53 -11.81 24.38
C ALA A 30 -14.93 -10.73 23.36
N ALA A 31 -15.71 -9.73 23.78
CA ALA A 31 -16.08 -8.60 22.93
C ALA A 31 -14.85 -7.81 22.46
N LEU A 32 -13.87 -7.58 23.34
CA LEU A 32 -12.61 -6.94 22.99
C LEU A 32 -11.84 -7.74 21.92
N GLN A 33 -11.74 -9.06 22.06
CA GLN A 33 -11.07 -9.91 21.08
C GLN A 33 -11.78 -9.87 19.72
N THR A 34 -13.12 -9.91 19.71
CA THR A 34 -13.90 -9.75 18.48
C THR A 34 -13.61 -8.42 17.80
N HIS A 35 -13.66 -7.31 18.54
CA HIS A 35 -13.37 -5.99 17.98
C HIS A 35 -11.93 -5.83 17.51
N GLN A 36 -10.96 -6.45 18.19
CA GLN A 36 -9.57 -6.46 17.74
C GLN A 36 -9.42 -7.23 16.42
N ALA A 37 -10.08 -8.37 16.28
CA ALA A 37 -10.10 -9.13 15.03
C ALA A 37 -10.78 -8.35 13.89
N GLU A 38 -11.92 -7.70 14.17
CA GLU A 38 -12.61 -6.83 13.22
C GLU A 38 -11.72 -5.67 12.76
N ARG A 39 -10.97 -5.05 13.68
CA ARG A 39 -10.02 -4.00 13.36
C ARG A 39 -8.88 -4.50 12.48
N ALA A 40 -8.26 -5.62 12.82
CA ALA A 40 -7.20 -6.22 12.01
C ALA A 40 -7.72 -6.55 10.59
N GLN A 41 -8.92 -7.11 10.48
CA GLN A 41 -9.56 -7.38 9.21
C GLN A 41 -9.87 -6.12 8.41
N ALA A 42 -10.31 -5.05 9.09
CA ALA A 42 -10.54 -3.76 8.47
C ALA A 42 -9.23 -3.09 7.98
N GLN A 43 -8.11 -3.31 8.68
CA GLN A 43 -6.77 -2.82 8.32
C GLN A 43 -6.15 -3.57 7.13
N SER A 44 -6.46 -4.85 6.93
CA SER A 44 -5.96 -5.60 5.76
C SER A 44 -6.42 -5.01 4.41
N LYS A 45 -7.61 -4.41 4.35
CA LYS A 45 -8.18 -3.82 3.12
C LYS A 45 -7.41 -2.59 2.61
N PRO A 46 -7.08 -1.57 3.42
CA PRO A 46 -6.25 -0.46 2.98
C PRO A 46 -4.84 -0.91 2.59
N ASP A 47 -4.24 -1.86 3.33
CA ASP A 47 -2.90 -2.37 3.02
C ASP A 47 -2.85 -3.06 1.64
N GLN A 48 -3.87 -3.87 1.33
CA GLN A 48 -4.02 -4.46 -0.01
C GLN A 48 -4.13 -3.38 -1.11
N GLN A 49 -4.89 -2.31 -0.87
CA GLN A 49 -5.04 -1.22 -1.83
C GLN A 49 -3.74 -0.42 -2.01
N ALA A 50 -3.00 -0.20 -0.93
CA ALA A 50 -1.69 0.44 -0.96
C ALA A 50 -0.67 -0.34 -1.79
N ASN A 51 -0.62 -1.67 -1.62
CA ASN A 51 0.24 -2.54 -2.42
C ASN A 51 -0.10 -2.47 -3.92
N LEU A 52 -1.38 -2.42 -4.28
CA LEU A 52 -1.82 -2.26 -5.67
C LEU A 52 -1.43 -0.88 -6.25
N ILE A 53 -1.47 0.18 -5.45
CA ILE A 53 -1.01 1.53 -5.85
C ILE A 53 0.49 1.50 -6.10
N ALA A 54 1.28 0.93 -5.19
CA ALA A 54 2.73 0.82 -5.32
C ALA A 54 3.13 0.04 -6.57
N ALA A 55 2.47 -1.09 -6.83
CA ALA A 55 2.68 -1.86 -8.06
C ALA A 55 2.32 -1.03 -9.32
N SER A 56 1.17 -0.35 -9.32
CA SER A 56 0.75 0.50 -10.44
C SER A 56 1.73 1.67 -10.69
N GLN A 57 2.34 2.22 -9.64
CA GLN A 57 3.36 3.26 -9.75
C GLN A 57 4.66 2.72 -10.35
N ALA A 58 5.09 1.53 -9.94
CA ALA A 58 6.25 0.84 -10.52
C ALA A 58 6.04 0.56 -12.01
N ASP A 59 4.85 0.12 -12.43
CA ASP A 59 4.52 -0.14 -13.83
C ASP A 59 4.60 1.14 -14.69
N VAL A 60 4.12 2.28 -14.15
CA VAL A 60 4.25 3.58 -14.82
C VAL A 60 5.72 3.97 -14.97
N ALA A 61 6.53 3.80 -13.92
CA ALA A 61 7.95 4.13 -13.95
C ALA A 61 8.72 3.25 -14.96
N ALA A 62 8.47 1.93 -14.98
CA ALA A 62 9.07 1.02 -15.94
C ALA A 62 8.68 1.36 -17.38
N SER A 63 7.40 1.63 -17.63
CA SER A 63 6.91 2.03 -18.95
C SER A 63 7.56 3.34 -19.41
N GLN A 64 7.75 4.29 -18.49
CA GLN A 64 8.38 5.58 -18.78
C GLN A 64 9.86 5.40 -19.18
N ALA A 65 10.60 4.54 -18.47
CA ALA A 65 11.97 4.21 -18.83
C ALA A 65 12.07 3.56 -20.24
N THR A 66 11.16 2.64 -20.58
CA THR A 66 11.08 2.06 -21.92
C THR A 66 10.82 3.13 -22.98
N LEU A 67 9.88 4.06 -22.73
CA LEU A 67 9.60 5.17 -23.64
C LEU A 67 10.83 6.06 -23.85
N ASP A 68 11.55 6.39 -22.78
CA ASP A 68 12.72 7.26 -22.89
C ASP A 68 13.87 6.58 -23.64
N ARG A 69 14.06 5.27 -23.46
CA ARG A 69 14.95 4.48 -24.31
C ARG A 69 14.53 4.53 -25.79
N SER A 70 13.27 4.24 -26.10
CA SER A 70 12.79 4.27 -27.49
C SER A 70 12.90 5.65 -28.14
N LYS A 71 12.77 6.74 -27.36
CA LYS A 71 13.01 8.11 -27.86
C LYS A 71 14.48 8.34 -28.21
N LEU A 72 15.40 7.89 -27.35
CA LEU A 72 16.84 8.01 -27.59
C LEU A 72 17.25 7.23 -28.84
N ASP A 73 16.76 6.00 -28.99
CA ASP A 73 17.06 5.16 -30.15
C ASP A 73 16.53 5.79 -31.45
N LEU A 74 15.30 6.31 -31.43
CA LEU A 74 14.73 7.03 -32.57
C LEU A 74 15.53 8.31 -32.89
N GLY A 75 15.89 9.11 -31.90
CA GLY A 75 16.67 10.33 -32.10
C GLY A 75 18.06 10.07 -32.69
N ARG A 76 18.73 9.00 -32.22
CA ARG A 76 20.00 8.52 -32.80
C ARG A 76 19.82 8.11 -34.26
N ALA A 77 18.81 7.29 -34.56
CA ALA A 77 18.53 6.85 -35.92
C ALA A 77 18.21 8.01 -36.87
N GLN A 78 17.44 9.00 -36.42
CA GLN A 78 17.15 10.21 -37.20
C GLN A 78 18.41 11.05 -37.47
N THR A 79 19.33 11.10 -36.52
CA THR A 79 20.62 11.81 -36.67
C THR A 79 21.53 11.10 -37.65
N LEU A 80 21.63 9.76 -37.54
CA LEU A 80 22.44 8.91 -38.42
C LEU A 80 21.88 8.79 -39.85
N ARG A 81 20.59 9.11 -40.06
CA ARG A 81 19.98 9.14 -41.40
C ARG A 81 20.64 10.20 -42.30
N LYS A 82 20.94 11.39 -41.75
CA LYS A 82 21.52 12.51 -42.52
C LYS A 82 22.84 12.15 -43.23
N PRO A 83 23.81 11.49 -42.56
CA PRO A 83 25.03 11.04 -43.20
C PRO A 83 24.90 9.70 -43.98
N GLY A 84 23.71 9.11 -44.08
CA GLY A 84 23.47 7.88 -44.86
C GLY A 84 23.86 6.57 -44.16
N TYR A 85 24.18 6.58 -42.86
CA TYR A 85 24.61 5.38 -42.11
C TYR A 85 23.48 4.41 -41.75
N ILE A 86 22.22 4.74 -42.05
CA ILE A 86 21.03 3.96 -41.66
C ILE A 86 19.91 4.16 -42.69
N SER A 87 19.16 3.08 -42.96
CA SER A 87 18.04 3.06 -43.91
C SER A 87 16.78 3.73 -43.36
N GLU A 88 15.90 4.20 -44.27
CA GLU A 88 14.59 4.73 -43.91
C GLU A 88 13.73 3.69 -43.17
N GLU A 89 13.77 2.43 -43.59
CA GLU A 89 13.07 1.31 -42.94
C GLU A 89 13.42 1.16 -41.46
N ARG A 90 14.70 1.37 -41.11
CA ARG A 90 15.11 1.29 -39.70
C ARG A 90 14.57 2.45 -38.88
N VAL A 91 14.50 3.65 -39.46
CA VAL A 91 13.92 4.83 -38.82
C VAL A 91 12.40 4.65 -38.62
N THR A 92 11.68 4.10 -39.61
CA THR A 92 10.24 3.85 -39.50
C THR A 92 9.92 2.79 -38.45
N THR A 93 10.73 1.72 -38.38
CA THR A 93 10.62 0.69 -37.34
C THR A 93 10.77 1.31 -35.94
N LEU A 94 11.84 2.09 -35.70
CA LEU A 94 12.06 2.74 -34.41
C LEU A 94 10.99 3.79 -34.07
N ALA A 95 10.39 4.43 -35.09
CA ALA A 95 9.26 5.32 -34.90
C ALA A 95 7.99 4.55 -34.48
N ALA A 96 7.77 3.35 -35.03
CA ALA A 96 6.69 2.46 -34.60
C ALA A 96 6.92 1.99 -33.15
N ASP A 97 8.14 1.56 -32.82
CA ASP A 97 8.51 1.15 -31.46
C ASP A 97 8.27 2.27 -30.45
N ASN A 98 8.61 3.52 -30.79
CA ASN A 98 8.34 4.68 -29.96
C ASN A 98 6.83 4.90 -29.72
N ARG A 99 5.99 4.72 -30.74
CA ARG A 99 4.52 4.82 -30.61
C ARG A 99 3.96 3.72 -29.71
N VAL A 100 4.50 2.51 -29.82
CA VAL A 100 4.13 1.39 -28.94
C VAL A 100 4.51 1.69 -27.50
N ALA A 101 5.76 2.10 -27.25
CA ALA A 101 6.23 2.46 -25.90
C ALA A 101 5.42 3.62 -25.29
N ARG A 102 5.05 4.62 -26.10
CA ARG A 102 4.18 5.72 -25.65
C ARG A 102 2.80 5.22 -25.25
N SER A 103 2.25 4.27 -26.00
CA SER A 103 0.97 3.62 -25.69
C SER A 103 1.06 2.78 -24.42
N GLN A 104 2.19 2.13 -24.17
CA GLN A 104 2.44 1.38 -22.94
C GLN A 104 2.45 2.29 -21.71
N VAL A 105 3.00 3.51 -21.77
CA VAL A 105 2.91 4.51 -20.68
C VAL A 105 1.47 4.99 -20.46
N ALA A 106 0.68 5.11 -21.52
CA ALA A 106 -0.69 5.59 -21.44
C ALA A 106 -1.64 4.60 -20.74
N LYS A 107 -1.36 3.29 -20.79
CA LYS A 107 -2.22 2.23 -20.22
C LYS A 107 -2.31 2.23 -18.68
N PRO A 108 -1.21 2.19 -17.90
CA PRO A 108 -1.26 2.10 -16.45
C PRO A 108 -1.51 3.46 -15.77
N ARG A 109 -1.27 4.58 -16.46
CA ARG A 109 -1.33 5.92 -15.89
C ARG A 109 -2.72 6.33 -15.35
N PRO A 110 -3.85 6.05 -16.04
CA PRO A 110 -5.19 6.30 -15.49
C PRO A 110 -5.50 5.47 -14.25
N ILE A 111 -5.03 4.22 -14.20
CA ILE A 111 -5.23 3.30 -13.06
C ILE A 111 -4.53 3.88 -11.83
N CYS A 112 -3.24 4.24 -11.96
CA CYS A 112 -2.50 4.89 -10.90
C CYS A 112 -3.16 6.21 -10.46
N ARG A 113 -3.56 7.07 -11.41
CA ARG A 113 -4.23 8.35 -11.09
C ARG A 113 -5.53 8.16 -10.31
N ARG A 114 -6.38 7.21 -10.73
CA ARG A 114 -7.65 6.90 -10.07
C ARG A 114 -7.40 6.37 -8.65
N SER A 115 -6.45 5.46 -8.48
CA SER A 115 -6.14 4.87 -7.18
C SER A 115 -5.55 5.89 -6.20
N VAL A 116 -4.67 6.79 -6.67
CA VAL A 116 -4.11 7.89 -5.86
C VAL A 116 -5.20 8.92 -5.49
N SER A 117 -6.11 9.28 -6.42
CA SER A 117 -7.19 10.22 -6.12
C SER A 117 -8.19 9.71 -5.08
N ARG A 118 -8.34 8.38 -4.97
CA ARG A 118 -9.15 7.73 -3.94
C ARG A 118 -8.50 7.78 -2.55
N TRP A 119 -7.19 7.98 -2.47
CA TRP A 119 -6.39 7.92 -1.23
C TRP A 119 -5.37 9.07 -1.15
N PRO A 120 -5.80 10.31 -0.86
CA PRO A 120 -4.93 11.48 -0.83
C PRO A 120 -3.88 11.46 0.31
N ALA A 121 -4.09 10.65 1.35
CA ALA A 121 -3.22 10.57 2.53
C ALA A 121 -2.00 9.66 2.34
N TRP A 122 -1.93 8.85 1.28
CA TRP A 122 -0.82 7.92 1.05
C TRP A 122 0.28 8.59 0.19
N LYS A 123 1.08 9.46 0.82
CA LYS A 123 2.37 9.88 0.24
C LYS A 123 3.40 8.80 0.59
N PRO A 124 4.09 8.18 -0.38
CA PRO A 124 5.13 7.23 -0.06
C PRO A 124 6.25 7.99 0.67
N SER A 125 6.44 7.67 1.94
CA SER A 125 7.64 8.01 2.70
C SER A 125 8.81 7.33 1.99
N SER A 126 9.56 8.12 1.22
CA SER A 126 10.78 7.70 0.55
C SER A 126 11.89 7.47 1.59
N ASN A 127 11.76 6.45 2.45
CA ASN A 127 12.78 6.11 3.46
C ASN A 127 12.73 4.66 3.99
N VAL A 128 12.04 3.71 3.33
CA VAL A 128 11.93 2.32 3.84
C VAL A 128 12.88 1.34 3.12
N TRP A 129 13.75 1.80 2.22
CA TRP A 129 14.79 0.97 1.59
C TRP A 129 16.21 1.41 2.00
N THR A 130 16.48 1.42 3.30
CA THR A 130 17.83 1.33 3.86
C THR A 130 17.79 0.50 5.14
N ARG A 131 17.85 -0.82 5.00
CA ARG A 131 18.52 -1.72 5.95
C ARG A 131 18.77 -3.07 5.31
#